data_AF-A0AAW1TPR5-F1
#
_entry.id   AF-A0AAW1TPR5-F1
#
_cell.length_a   1.000
_cell.length_b   1.000
_cell.length_c   1.000
_cell.angle_alpha   90.00
_cell.angle_beta   90.00
_cell.angle_gamma   90.00
#
_symmetry.space_group_name_H-M   'P 1'
#
loop_
_entity.id
_entity.type
_entity.pdbx_description
1 polymer ?
#
loop_
_entity_poly.entity_id
_entity_poly.type
_entity_poly.pdbx_seq_one_letter_code
_entity_poly.pdbx_strand_id
1 'polypeptide(L)'
;MVAITACFAKINEFLEEFEGTDKDSDFVIILNYIIHAYVRTDRIVIPEQDVDNLIKNFKFESHASALEFETVLFEKIKNYNTDIKSNNESTPTTVPQILPSNSVIHDEPKKSLPVFKWNLTYSGNRNASLFSFLNRVEEYRKSRNNTESELFVYAAKLFSGDALQQFLHFDYEDKVWKKIRSRTQVRNEPINIFVTKLEALFANLGRYVPEVTRLKYIRTNLLSHYVTSLVLAKSRVKTDIV
;
A
#
# COMPACT_ATOMS: atom_id res chain seq x y z
N MET A 1 13.37 15.89 17.60
CA MET A 1 14.67 15.50 17.01
C MET A 1 15.39 14.47 17.88
N VAL A 2 15.84 14.79 19.10
CA VAL A 2 16.57 13.86 20.00
C VAL A 2 15.88 12.50 20.20
N ALA A 3 14.57 12.48 20.45
CA ALA A 3 13.82 11.23 20.65
C ALA A 3 13.66 10.37 19.37
N ILE A 4 13.82 10.97 18.18
CA ILE A 4 13.77 10.26 16.90
C ILE A 4 15.15 9.66 16.62
N THR A 5 16.22 10.43 16.82
CA THR A 5 17.60 9.95 16.70
C THR A 5 17.89 8.77 17.63
N ALA A 6 17.43 8.83 18.89
CA ALA A 6 17.55 7.70 19.82
C ALA A 6 16.72 6.48 19.38
N CYS A 7 15.59 6.70 18.70
CA CYS A 7 14.78 5.61 18.15
C CYS A 7 15.50 4.93 16.99
N PHE A 8 16.13 5.71 16.10
CA PHE A 8 16.93 5.17 14.99
C PHE A 8 18.15 4.39 15.46
N ALA A 9 18.84 4.86 16.50
CA ALA A 9 19.98 4.12 17.05
C ALA A 9 19.58 2.71 17.53
N LYS A 10 18.43 2.59 18.22
CA LYS A 10 17.89 1.29 18.65
C LYS A 10 17.44 0.41 17.49
N ILE A 11 16.84 1.01 16.45
CA ILE A 11 16.45 0.26 15.24
C ILE A 11 17.70 -0.34 14.59
N ASN A 12 18.78 0.44 14.48
CA ASN A 12 20.02 -0.03 13.88
C ASN A 12 20.67 -1.17 14.70
N GLU A 13 20.71 -1.04 16.03
CA GLU A 13 21.18 -2.09 16.94
C GLU A 13 20.42 -3.41 16.72
N PHE A 14 19.08 -3.36 16.72
CA PHE A 14 18.28 -4.56 16.48
C PHE A 14 18.41 -5.10 15.05
N LEU A 15 18.60 -4.23 14.05
CA LEU A 15 18.78 -4.65 12.66
C LEU A 15 20.11 -5.38 12.45
N GLU A 16 21.18 -4.97 13.12
CA GLU A 16 22.48 -5.64 13.02
C GLU A 16 22.40 -7.08 13.52
N GLU A 17 21.76 -7.28 14.68
CA GLU A 17 21.62 -8.59 15.33
C GLU A 17 20.51 -9.48 14.73
N PHE A 18 19.59 -8.91 13.95
CA PHE A 18 18.46 -9.67 13.41
C PHE A 18 18.88 -10.69 12.35
N GLU A 19 18.62 -11.96 12.65
CA GLU A 19 18.64 -13.10 11.74
C GLU A 19 17.36 -13.91 11.92
N GLY A 20 16.48 -13.91 10.92
CA GLY A 20 15.20 -14.58 11.07
C GLY A 20 14.21 -14.33 9.94
N THR A 21 12.98 -14.75 10.19
CA THR A 21 11.83 -14.67 9.29
C THR A 21 10.86 -13.56 9.71
N ASP A 22 9.92 -13.25 8.82
CA ASP A 22 8.79 -12.34 9.07
C ASP A 22 7.82 -12.82 10.16
N LYS A 23 8.00 -14.05 10.66
CA LYS A 23 7.19 -14.62 11.74
C LYS A 23 7.81 -14.42 13.12
N ASP A 24 9.07 -13.98 13.18
CA ASP A 24 9.80 -13.88 14.44
C ASP A 24 9.36 -12.65 15.23
N SER A 25 9.37 -12.77 16.56
CA SER A 25 9.03 -11.66 17.46
C SER A 25 9.93 -10.45 17.22
N ASP A 26 11.19 -10.69 16.90
CA ASP A 26 12.19 -9.64 16.75
C ASP A 26 11.94 -8.83 15.48
N PHE A 27 11.53 -9.47 14.39
CA PHE A 27 11.06 -8.78 13.18
C PHE A 27 9.90 -7.84 13.50
N VAL A 28 8.91 -8.35 14.23
CA VAL A 28 7.74 -7.56 14.64
C VAL A 28 8.13 -6.39 15.53
N ILE A 29 9.07 -6.59 16.45
CA ILE A 29 9.57 -5.54 17.33
C ILE A 29 10.27 -4.44 16.50
N ILE A 30 11.19 -4.82 15.61
CA ILE A 30 11.93 -3.88 14.76
C ILE A 30 10.98 -3.09 13.87
N LEU A 31 10.03 -3.76 13.21
CA LEU A 31 9.03 -3.12 12.36
C LEU A 31 8.19 -2.10 13.14
N ASN A 32 7.77 -2.43 14.36
CA ASN A 32 7.03 -1.49 15.21
C ASN A 32 7.86 -0.27 15.60
N TYR A 33 9.17 -0.43 15.86
CA TYR A 33 10.06 0.71 16.10
C TYR A 33 10.18 1.60 14.86
N ILE A 34 10.31 1.02 13.65
CA ILE A 34 10.36 1.76 12.38
C ILE A 34 9.07 2.55 12.15
N ILE A 35 7.90 1.91 12.28
CA ILE A 35 6.58 2.57 12.12
C ILE A 35 6.44 3.71 13.13
N HIS A 36 6.84 3.48 14.38
CA HIS A 36 6.74 4.49 15.42
C HIS A 36 7.68 5.68 15.16
N ALA A 37 8.88 5.44 14.62
CA ALA A 37 9.77 6.50 14.18
C ALA A 37 9.16 7.29 13.01
N TYR A 38 8.54 6.61 12.04
CA TYR A 38 7.83 7.25 10.92
C TYR A 38 6.72 8.20 11.41
N VAL A 39 5.83 7.73 12.27
CA VAL A 39 4.72 8.52 12.83
C VAL A 39 5.24 9.74 13.59
N ARG A 40 6.37 9.61 14.30
CA ARG A 40 6.99 10.74 15.01
C ARG A 40 7.60 11.77 14.06
N THR A 41 8.24 11.32 12.99
CA THR A 41 8.79 12.19 11.95
C THR A 41 7.66 12.94 11.23
N ASP A 42 6.56 12.27 10.91
CA ASP A 42 5.43 12.89 10.20
C ASP A 42 4.78 14.03 11.00
N ARG A 43 4.70 13.87 12.32
CA ARG A 43 4.17 14.88 13.27
C ARG A 43 5.05 16.13 13.42
N ILE A 44 6.25 16.17 12.84
CA ILE A 44 7.08 17.38 12.86
C ILE A 44 6.39 18.44 12.00
N VAL A 45 5.95 19.52 12.65
CA VAL A 45 5.40 20.71 11.99
C VAL A 45 6.56 21.51 11.41
N ILE A 46 6.51 21.78 10.11
CA ILE A 46 7.47 22.65 9.44
C ILE A 46 6.92 24.09 9.52
N PRO A 47 7.64 25.04 10.15
CA PRO A 47 7.22 26.44 10.16
C PRO A 47 7.12 26.99 8.72
N GLU A 48 6.12 27.82 8.43
CA GLU A 48 5.93 28.44 7.11
C GLU A 48 7.04 29.45 6.73
N GLN A 49 7.82 29.90 7.71
CA GLN A 49 8.95 30.79 7.46
C GLN A 49 10.15 30.00 6.94
N ASP A 50 10.72 30.47 5.83
CA ASP A 50 11.84 29.91 5.03
C ASP A 50 13.18 29.79 5.78
N VAL A 51 13.15 29.82 7.11
CA VAL A 51 14.34 29.98 7.98
C VAL A 51 14.84 28.62 8.51
N ASP A 52 13.96 27.64 8.71
CA ASP A 52 14.36 26.36 9.31
C ASP A 52 14.55 25.25 8.27
N ASN A 53 15.41 25.51 7.28
CA ASN A 53 15.95 24.48 6.38
C ASN A 53 16.48 23.26 7.17
N LEU A 54 16.96 23.47 8.39
CA LEU A 54 17.40 22.40 9.30
C LEU A 54 16.25 21.46 9.71
N ILE A 55 15.07 21.96 10.07
CA ILE A 55 13.93 21.13 10.49
C ILE A 55 13.37 20.37 9.29
N LYS A 56 13.29 21.05 8.14
CA LYS A 56 12.86 20.47 6.88
C LYS A 56 13.80 19.34 6.45
N ASN A 57 15.10 19.59 6.44
CA ASN A 57 16.13 18.58 6.13
C ASN A 57 16.08 17.42 7.13
N PHE A 58 16.01 17.71 8.44
CA PHE A 58 15.88 16.68 9.46
C PHE A 58 14.65 15.79 9.25
N LYS A 59 13.50 16.37 8.88
CA LYS A 59 12.27 15.61 8.59
C LYS A 59 12.45 14.71 7.37
N PHE A 60 13.06 15.23 6.29
CA PHE A 60 13.33 14.45 5.09
C PHE A 60 14.35 13.32 5.33
N GLU A 61 15.46 13.62 5.99
CA GLU A 61 16.48 12.64 6.38
C GLU A 61 15.90 11.56 7.27
N SER A 62 15.11 11.95 8.29
CA SER A 62 14.45 10.99 9.18
C SER A 62 13.44 10.09 8.45
N HIS A 63 12.77 10.62 7.42
CA HIS A 63 11.86 9.84 6.60
C HIS A 63 12.61 8.85 5.71
N ALA A 64 13.71 9.31 5.09
CA ALA A 64 14.58 8.47 4.28
C ALA A 64 15.20 7.32 5.10
N SER A 65 15.73 7.62 6.31
CA SER A 65 16.30 6.59 7.19
C SER A 65 15.26 5.55 7.62
N ALA A 66 14.02 5.95 7.91
CA ALA A 66 12.96 5.00 8.25
C ALA A 66 12.65 4.03 7.09
N LEU A 67 12.66 4.53 5.85
CA LEU A 67 12.45 3.71 4.65
C LEU A 67 13.64 2.79 4.37
N GLU A 68 14.86 3.26 4.62
CA GLU A 68 16.08 2.45 4.51
C GLU A 68 16.05 1.28 5.49
N PHE A 69 15.70 1.53 6.76
CA PHE A 69 15.55 0.47 7.76
C PHE A 69 14.52 -0.58 7.36
N GLU A 70 13.39 -0.16 6.80
CA GLU A 70 12.37 -1.09 6.29
C GLU A 70 12.94 -1.94 5.15
N THR A 71 13.64 -1.32 4.20
CA THR A 71 14.26 -2.02 3.06
C THR A 71 15.30 -3.05 3.54
N VAL A 72 16.17 -2.68 4.46
CA VAL A 72 17.20 -3.56 5.04
C VAL A 72 16.57 -4.75 5.76
N LEU A 73 15.53 -4.51 6.55
CA LEU A 73 14.82 -5.57 7.29
C LEU A 73 14.21 -6.61 6.33
N PHE A 74 13.55 -6.15 5.26
CA PHE A 74 12.93 -7.04 4.28
C PHE A 74 13.95 -7.79 3.41
N GLU A 75 15.07 -7.15 3.04
CA GLU A 75 16.15 -7.84 2.33
C GLU A 75 16.80 -8.92 3.20
N LYS A 76 16.98 -8.68 4.51
CA LYS A 76 17.46 -9.71 5.45
C LYS A 76 16.55 -10.94 5.48
N ILE A 77 15.23 -10.75 5.53
CA ILE A 77 14.26 -11.87 5.48
C ILE A 77 14.33 -12.63 4.14
N LYS A 78 14.46 -11.90 3.03
CA LYS A 78 14.53 -12.49 1.70
C LYS A 78 15.78 -13.36 1.54
N ASN A 79 16.92 -12.85 2.01
CA ASN A 79 18.20 -13.57 1.99
C ASN A 79 18.16 -14.82 2.88
N TYR A 80 17.61 -14.70 4.08
CA TYR A 80 17.41 -15.83 4.99
C TYR A 80 16.55 -16.95 4.36
N ASN A 81 15.47 -16.57 3.68
CA ASN A 81 14.60 -17.52 2.99
C ASN A 81 15.25 -18.17 1.75
N THR A 82 16.20 -17.49 1.09
CA THR A 82 16.99 -18.09 0.01
C THR A 82 18.03 -19.08 0.53
N ASP A 83 18.65 -18.80 1.67
CA ASP A 83 19.66 -19.68 2.29
C ASP A 83 19.06 -20.97 2.87
N ILE A 84 17.81 -20.93 3.34
CA ILE A 84 17.08 -22.14 3.75
C ILE A 84 16.71 -23.02 2.56
N LYS A 85 16.42 -22.44 1.39
CA LYS A 85 16.00 -23.19 0.20
C LYS A 85 17.17 -23.87 -0.50
N SER A 86 18.38 -23.31 -0.44
CA SER A 86 19.59 -23.92 -1.01
C SER A 86 20.13 -25.10 -0.21
N ASN A 87 19.76 -25.23 1.08
CA ASN A 87 20.29 -26.29 1.97
C ASN A 87 19.44 -27.57 2.05
N ASN A 88 18.29 -27.67 1.35
CA ASN A 88 17.34 -28.78 1.50
C ASN A 88 17.27 -29.78 0.32
N GLU A 89 18.24 -29.78 -0.60
CA GLU A 89 18.32 -30.78 -1.68
C GLU A 89 19.49 -31.75 -1.51
N SER A 90 19.33 -32.79 -0.66
CA SER A 90 20.01 -34.10 -0.83
C SER A 90 19.56 -35.13 0.22
N THR A 91 18.81 -36.17 -0.20
CA THR A 91 19.17 -37.61 -0.15
C THR A 91 17.95 -38.53 -0.33
N PRO A 92 18.07 -39.63 -1.11
CA PRO A 92 17.08 -40.72 -1.17
C PRO A 92 17.57 -41.96 -0.38
N THR A 93 16.74 -42.60 0.46
CA THR A 93 16.94 -44.00 0.92
C THR A 93 15.64 -44.69 1.41
N THR A 94 15.06 -45.52 0.53
CA THR A 94 14.61 -46.93 0.63
C THR A 94 14.27 -47.65 1.98
N VAL A 95 12.96 -47.97 2.20
CA VAL A 95 12.26 -49.27 2.58
C VAL A 95 12.40 -49.84 4.04
N PRO A 96 11.48 -50.67 4.66
CA PRO A 96 10.18 -51.31 4.27
C PRO A 96 8.93 -51.23 5.22
N GLN A 97 7.74 -51.36 4.58
CA GLN A 97 6.49 -52.13 4.85
C GLN A 97 5.93 -52.57 6.25
N ILE A 98 4.63 -52.22 6.42
CA ILE A 98 3.42 -52.95 6.97
C ILE A 98 3.08 -52.92 8.49
N LEU A 99 1.95 -52.26 8.84
CA LEU A 99 0.73 -52.87 9.43
C LEU A 99 -0.48 -51.91 9.30
N PRO A 100 -1.71 -52.37 8.95
CA PRO A 100 -2.87 -51.49 8.87
C PRO A 100 -3.65 -51.48 10.20
N SER A 101 -3.77 -50.31 10.83
CA SER A 101 -4.76 -50.07 11.88
C SER A 101 -5.80 -49.09 11.35
N ASN A 102 -6.95 -49.63 10.95
CA ASN A 102 -8.14 -48.87 10.63
C ASN A 102 -8.65 -48.17 11.90
N SER A 103 -8.30 -46.90 12.05
CA SER A 103 -9.12 -45.95 12.82
C SER A 103 -9.64 -44.93 11.82
N VAL A 104 -10.92 -45.09 11.46
CA VAL A 104 -11.67 -44.12 10.68
C VAL A 104 -11.85 -42.89 11.56
N ILE A 105 -10.86 -42.00 11.55
CA ILE A 105 -11.04 -40.62 11.97
C ILE A 105 -11.77 -39.97 10.79
N HIS A 106 -13.10 -39.85 10.91
CA HIS A 106 -13.82 -38.86 10.12
C HIS A 106 -13.31 -37.49 10.55
N ASP A 107 -12.31 -36.98 9.84
CA ASP A 107 -11.88 -35.60 9.90
C ASP A 107 -13.02 -34.79 9.27
N GLU A 108 -14.01 -34.41 10.08
CA GLU A 108 -15.05 -33.49 9.67
C GLU A 108 -14.34 -32.21 9.21
N PRO A 109 -14.61 -31.69 7.99
CA PRO A 109 -13.99 -30.45 7.55
C PRO A 109 -14.39 -29.36 8.54
N LYS A 110 -13.41 -28.85 9.32
CA LYS A 110 -13.62 -27.77 10.29
C LYS A 110 -14.34 -26.64 9.58
N LYS A 111 -15.63 -26.47 9.89
CA LYS A 111 -16.50 -25.46 9.27
C LYS A 111 -15.84 -24.10 9.47
N SER A 112 -15.33 -23.50 8.38
CA SER A 112 -14.78 -22.14 8.44
C SER A 112 -15.91 -21.20 8.87
N LEU A 113 -15.66 -20.42 9.90
CA LEU A 113 -16.60 -19.37 10.29
C LEU A 113 -16.32 -18.17 9.39
N PRO A 114 -17.29 -17.74 8.56
CA PRO A 114 -17.08 -16.61 7.66
C PRO A 114 -16.63 -15.37 8.41
N VAL A 115 -15.73 -14.59 7.79
CA VAL A 115 -15.08 -13.40 8.35
C VAL A 115 -16.08 -12.41 8.97
N PHE A 116 -17.27 -12.26 8.38
CA PHE A 116 -18.32 -11.37 8.90
C PHE A 116 -18.92 -11.79 10.26
N LYS A 117 -18.67 -13.02 10.73
CA LYS A 117 -19.12 -13.52 12.04
C LYS A 117 -18.09 -13.36 13.16
N TRP A 118 -16.94 -12.73 12.88
CA TRP A 118 -15.84 -12.66 13.83
C TRP A 118 -16.03 -11.63 14.95
N ASN A 119 -17.07 -10.78 14.88
CA ASN A 119 -17.31 -9.67 15.82
C ASN A 119 -16.06 -8.82 16.06
N LEU A 120 -15.26 -8.65 15.01
CA LEU A 120 -13.99 -7.95 15.01
C LEU A 120 -14.13 -6.75 14.09
N THR A 121 -13.85 -5.55 14.61
CA THR A 121 -14.01 -4.31 13.83
C THR A 121 -12.98 -3.27 14.27
N TYR A 122 -12.42 -2.54 13.30
CA TYR A 122 -11.52 -1.42 13.52
C TYR A 122 -12.15 -0.13 13.00
N SER A 123 -12.23 0.89 13.86
CA SER A 123 -12.85 2.17 13.50
C SER A 123 -11.85 3.28 13.12
N GLY A 124 -10.54 3.03 13.27
CA GLY A 124 -9.53 4.07 13.08
C GLY A 124 -9.33 4.99 14.29
N ASN A 125 -9.81 4.62 15.49
CA ASN A 125 -9.59 5.44 16.68
C ASN A 125 -8.09 5.48 17.05
N ARG A 126 -7.64 6.56 17.71
CA ARG A 126 -6.23 6.75 18.09
C ARG A 126 -5.76 5.88 19.28
N ASN A 127 -6.69 5.20 19.96
CA ASN A 127 -6.44 4.42 21.17
C ASN A 127 -6.19 2.93 20.87
N ALA A 128 -6.56 2.46 19.68
CA ALA A 128 -6.34 1.10 19.20
C ALA A 128 -5.32 1.13 18.06
N SER A 129 -4.22 0.39 18.23
CA SER A 129 -3.23 0.26 17.15
C SER A 129 -3.80 -0.58 16.01
N LEU A 130 -3.71 -0.06 14.78
CA LEU A 130 -3.99 -0.81 13.55
C LEU A 130 -3.22 -2.13 13.52
N PHE A 131 -1.97 -2.12 13.97
CA PHE A 131 -1.11 -3.30 14.01
C PHE A 131 -1.67 -4.40 14.93
N SER A 132 -2.08 -4.04 16.15
CA SER A 132 -2.71 -4.98 17.10
C SER A 132 -4.00 -5.58 16.54
N PHE A 133 -4.77 -4.79 15.79
CA PHE A 133 -5.95 -5.29 15.10
C PHE A 133 -5.59 -6.28 13.99
N LEU A 134 -4.61 -5.97 13.13
CA LEU A 134 -4.19 -6.86 12.04
C LEU A 134 -3.64 -8.20 12.55
N ASN A 135 -2.85 -8.19 13.63
CA ASN A 135 -2.41 -9.44 14.28
C ASN A 135 -3.59 -10.28 14.74
N ARG A 136 -4.60 -9.65 15.35
CA ARG A 136 -5.81 -10.34 15.80
C ARG A 136 -6.64 -10.89 14.63
N VAL A 137 -6.68 -10.17 13.51
CA VAL A 137 -7.29 -10.65 12.25
C VAL A 137 -6.55 -11.91 11.75
N GLU A 138 -5.22 -11.91 11.78
CA GLU A 138 -4.41 -13.04 11.30
C GLU A 138 -4.50 -14.27 12.22
N GLU A 139 -4.54 -14.06 13.54
CA GLU A 139 -4.87 -15.12 14.51
C GLU A 139 -6.25 -15.73 14.25
N TYR A 140 -7.24 -14.89 13.94
CA TYR A 140 -8.60 -15.31 13.62
C TYR A 140 -8.65 -16.09 12.30
N ARG A 141 -7.89 -15.67 11.29
CA ARG A 141 -7.76 -16.35 10.00
C ARG A 141 -7.17 -17.74 10.17
N LYS A 142 -6.04 -17.86 10.88
CA LYS A 142 -5.36 -19.15 11.14
C LYS A 142 -6.23 -20.09 11.96
N SER A 143 -6.84 -19.61 13.04
CA SER A 143 -7.67 -20.45 13.93
C SER A 143 -8.94 -20.98 13.27
N ARG A 144 -9.48 -20.29 12.25
CA ARG A 144 -10.71 -20.67 11.54
C ARG A 144 -10.48 -21.25 10.14
N ASN A 145 -9.21 -21.44 9.77
CA ASN A 145 -8.79 -21.99 8.48
C ASN A 145 -9.35 -21.21 7.28
N ASN A 146 -9.41 -19.88 7.38
CA ASN A 146 -9.82 -19.03 6.27
C ASN A 146 -8.63 -18.75 5.34
N THR A 147 -8.91 -18.78 4.04
CA THR A 147 -7.89 -18.41 3.04
C THR A 147 -7.66 -16.91 3.05
N GLU A 148 -6.50 -16.48 2.58
CA GLU A 148 -6.20 -15.06 2.40
C GLU A 148 -7.16 -14.39 1.40
N SER A 149 -7.53 -15.11 0.32
CA SER A 149 -8.52 -14.64 -0.65
C SER A 149 -9.89 -14.41 -0.02
N GLU A 150 -10.37 -15.32 0.84
CA GLU A 150 -11.62 -15.12 1.58
C GLU A 150 -11.52 -13.93 2.53
N LEU A 151 -10.41 -13.79 3.26
CA LEU A 151 -10.17 -12.66 4.14
C LEU A 151 -10.25 -11.33 3.37
N PHE A 152 -9.64 -11.26 2.19
CA PHE A 152 -9.63 -10.07 1.36
C PHE A 152 -11.04 -9.68 0.88
N VAL A 153 -11.84 -10.66 0.42
CA VAL A 153 -13.23 -10.42 -0.04
C VAL A 153 -14.08 -9.79 1.08
N TYR A 154 -13.86 -10.17 2.33
CA TYR A 154 -14.63 -9.69 3.47
C TYR A 154 -13.91 -8.62 4.30
N ALA A 155 -12.71 -8.19 3.92
CA ALA A 155 -11.88 -7.27 4.72
C ALA A 155 -12.60 -5.95 5.04
N ALA A 156 -13.41 -5.44 4.10
CA ALA A 156 -14.22 -4.23 4.31
C ALA A 156 -15.16 -4.35 5.53
N LYS A 157 -15.64 -5.56 5.87
CA LYS A 157 -16.52 -5.77 7.03
C LYS A 157 -15.78 -5.72 8.37
N LEU A 158 -14.46 -5.82 8.34
CA LEU A 158 -13.61 -5.67 9.52
C LEU A 158 -13.32 -4.19 9.83
N PHE A 159 -13.72 -3.26 8.96
CA PHE A 159 -13.55 -1.82 9.17
C PHE A 159 -14.88 -1.12 9.41
N SER A 160 -14.84 -0.02 10.15
CA SER A 160 -15.97 0.90 10.39
C SER A 160 -15.47 2.34 10.45
N GLY A 161 -16.39 3.31 10.41
CA GLY A 161 -16.06 4.74 10.52
C GLY A 161 -15.00 5.18 9.52
N ASP A 162 -14.06 6.01 9.98
CA ASP A 162 -13.00 6.60 9.16
C ASP A 162 -12.08 5.54 8.54
N ALA A 163 -11.81 4.45 9.25
CA ALA A 163 -10.98 3.36 8.70
C ALA A 163 -11.64 2.67 7.50
N LEU A 164 -12.96 2.48 7.53
CA LEU A 164 -13.69 1.94 6.38
C LEU A 164 -13.64 2.92 5.20
N GLN A 165 -13.80 4.21 5.47
CA GLN A 165 -13.72 5.23 4.43
C GLN A 165 -12.34 5.22 3.76
N GLN A 166 -11.26 5.16 4.54
CA GLN A 166 -9.90 5.06 4.01
C GLN A 166 -9.66 3.77 3.23
N PHE A 167 -10.12 2.62 3.75
CA PHE A 167 -10.02 1.33 3.08
C PHE A 167 -10.72 1.34 1.70
N LEU A 168 -11.93 1.91 1.63
CA LEU A 168 -12.66 2.06 0.36
C LEU A 168 -12.06 3.13 -0.56
N HIS A 169 -11.31 4.10 -0.01
CA HIS A 169 -10.68 5.17 -0.78
C HIS A 169 -9.46 4.67 -1.58
N PHE A 170 -8.81 3.59 -1.14
CA PHE A 170 -7.66 3.01 -1.85
C PHE A 170 -8.04 2.63 -3.30
N ASP A 171 -9.21 2.00 -3.50
CA ASP A 171 -9.74 1.70 -4.82
C ASP A 171 -10.41 2.91 -5.50
N TYR A 172 -10.70 3.96 -4.76
CA TYR A 172 -11.44 5.12 -5.28
C TYR A 172 -10.58 5.87 -6.29
N GLU A 173 -9.31 6.11 -5.97
CA GLU A 173 -8.40 6.82 -6.88
C GLU A 173 -8.22 6.04 -8.19
N ASP A 174 -8.06 4.72 -8.12
CA ASP A 174 -7.98 3.84 -9.29
C ASP A 174 -9.27 3.86 -10.13
N LYS A 175 -10.44 3.88 -9.49
CA LYS A 175 -11.74 4.03 -10.17
C LYS A 175 -11.86 5.38 -10.86
N VAL A 176 -11.39 6.45 -10.24
CA VAL A 176 -11.36 7.80 -10.84
C VAL A 176 -10.42 7.83 -12.04
N TRP A 177 -9.21 7.27 -11.92
CA TRP A 177 -8.27 7.14 -13.04
C TRP A 177 -8.82 6.30 -14.19
N LYS A 178 -9.54 5.21 -13.89
CA LYS A 178 -10.23 4.40 -14.90
C LYS A 178 -11.29 5.23 -15.63
N LYS A 179 -12.09 6.01 -14.89
CA LYS A 179 -13.07 6.95 -15.49
C LYS A 179 -12.39 7.96 -16.40
N ILE A 180 -11.32 8.62 -15.96
CA ILE A 180 -10.55 9.58 -16.76
C ILE A 180 -10.07 8.94 -18.06
N ARG A 181 -9.46 7.75 -17.99
CA ARG A 181 -8.96 7.02 -19.17
C ARG A 181 -10.05 6.59 -20.14
N SER A 182 -11.20 6.18 -19.63
CA SER A 182 -12.32 5.71 -20.46
C SER A 182 -13.18 6.82 -21.06
N ARG A 183 -13.04 8.05 -20.57
CA ARG A 183 -13.93 9.15 -20.91
C ARG A 183 -13.56 9.78 -22.24
N THR A 184 -14.36 9.58 -23.28
CA THR A 184 -14.20 10.22 -24.59
C THR A 184 -15.25 11.29 -24.83
N GLN A 185 -14.93 12.40 -25.51
CA GLN A 185 -15.88 13.45 -25.85
C GLN A 185 -16.95 12.90 -26.82
N VAL A 186 -18.22 13.14 -26.49
CA VAL A 186 -19.36 12.70 -27.32
C VAL A 186 -19.60 13.70 -28.47
N ARG A 187 -20.12 13.24 -29.62
CA ARG A 187 -20.34 14.06 -30.82
C ARG A 187 -21.11 15.37 -30.58
N ASN A 188 -22.09 15.34 -29.67
CA ASN A 188 -22.95 16.48 -29.35
C ASN A 188 -22.55 17.18 -28.04
N GLU A 189 -21.37 16.88 -27.50
CA GLU A 189 -20.88 17.49 -26.27
C GLU A 189 -19.94 18.66 -26.58
N PRO A 190 -20.30 19.89 -26.17
CA PRO A 190 -19.42 21.05 -26.31
C PRO A 190 -18.09 20.83 -25.60
N ILE A 191 -16.99 21.32 -26.19
CA ILE A 191 -15.63 21.12 -25.67
C ILE A 191 -15.46 21.64 -24.25
N ASN A 192 -16.04 22.79 -23.91
CA ASN A 192 -16.00 23.36 -22.57
C ASN A 192 -16.67 22.44 -21.55
N ILE A 193 -17.85 21.89 -21.87
CA ILE A 193 -18.56 20.94 -21.00
C ILE A 193 -17.76 19.66 -20.80
N PHE A 194 -17.15 19.15 -21.87
CA PHE A 194 -16.27 17.98 -21.79
C PHE A 194 -15.07 18.24 -20.86
N VAL A 195 -14.36 19.36 -21.07
CA VAL A 195 -13.20 19.75 -20.25
C VAL A 195 -13.61 19.92 -18.80
N THR A 196 -14.66 20.68 -18.49
CA THR A 196 -15.15 20.87 -17.12
C THR A 196 -15.44 19.54 -16.41
N LYS A 197 -16.06 18.57 -17.10
CA LYS A 197 -16.29 17.23 -16.54
C LYS A 197 -15.00 16.46 -16.28
N LEU A 198 -14.01 16.57 -17.18
CA LEU A 198 -12.72 15.92 -16.99
C LEU A 198 -11.93 16.58 -15.83
N GLU A 199 -12.00 17.90 -15.70
CA GLU A 199 -11.42 18.65 -14.59
C GLU A 199 -12.04 18.29 -13.25
N ALA A 200 -13.37 18.12 -13.20
CA ALA A 200 -14.05 17.63 -12.01
C ALA A 200 -13.55 16.22 -11.59
N LEU A 201 -13.22 15.35 -12.57
CA LEU A 201 -12.61 14.05 -12.26
C LEU A 201 -11.18 14.19 -11.73
N PHE A 202 -10.37 15.09 -12.28
CA PHE A 202 -9.03 15.36 -11.74
C PHE A 202 -9.07 15.95 -10.33
N ALA A 203 -10.07 16.80 -10.02
CA ALA A 203 -10.26 17.36 -8.69
C ALA A 203 -10.62 16.31 -7.64
N ASN A 204 -11.19 15.18 -8.06
CA ASN A 204 -11.50 14.05 -7.17
C ASN A 204 -10.29 13.15 -6.88
N LEU A 205 -9.13 13.40 -7.50
CA LEU A 205 -7.90 12.69 -7.16
C LEU A 205 -7.33 13.30 -5.87
N GLY A 206 -6.91 12.45 -4.93
CA GLY A 206 -6.32 12.91 -3.67
C GLY A 206 -4.97 13.62 -3.83
N ARG A 207 -4.37 13.54 -5.03
CA ARG A 207 -3.08 14.16 -5.37
C ARG A 207 -3.22 15.14 -6.52
N TYR A 208 -2.45 16.23 -6.45
CA TYR A 208 -2.35 17.19 -7.54
C TYR A 208 -1.79 16.53 -8.81
N VAL A 209 -2.50 16.71 -9.94
CA VAL A 209 -2.04 16.23 -11.24
C VAL A 209 -1.43 17.38 -12.05
N PRO A 210 -0.16 17.27 -12.48
CA PRO A 210 0.48 18.29 -13.30
C PRO A 210 -0.31 18.62 -14.57
N GLU A 211 -0.31 19.89 -14.95
CA GLU A 211 -1.06 20.39 -16.12
C GLU A 211 -0.72 19.63 -17.40
N VAL A 212 0.56 19.34 -17.64
CA VAL A 212 1.03 18.56 -18.79
C VAL A 212 0.34 17.20 -18.87
N THR A 213 0.18 16.52 -17.74
CA THR A 213 -0.51 15.23 -17.64
C THR A 213 -2.00 15.38 -17.88
N ARG A 214 -2.63 16.42 -17.31
CA ARG A 214 -4.05 16.73 -17.55
C ARG A 214 -4.31 16.97 -19.03
N LEU A 215 -3.49 17.80 -19.67
CA LEU A 215 -3.59 18.13 -21.10
C LEU A 215 -3.37 16.91 -21.99
N LYS A 216 -2.47 15.99 -21.62
CA LYS A 216 -2.27 14.72 -22.32
C LYS A 216 -3.59 13.93 -22.37
N TYR A 217 -4.24 13.75 -21.24
CA TYR A 217 -5.51 13.01 -21.17
C TYR A 217 -6.68 13.74 -21.83
N ILE A 218 -6.77 15.07 -21.68
CA ILE A 218 -7.77 15.87 -22.40
C ILE A 218 -7.59 15.65 -23.91
N ARG A 219 -6.36 15.77 -24.43
CA ARG A 219 -6.07 15.60 -25.85
C ARG A 219 -6.38 14.20 -26.38
N THR A 220 -6.03 13.14 -25.64
CA THR A 220 -6.32 11.76 -26.06
C THR A 220 -7.81 11.46 -26.10
N ASN A 221 -8.60 12.22 -25.35
CA ASN A 221 -10.01 11.95 -25.13
C ASN A 221 -10.94 12.89 -25.93
N LEU A 222 -10.40 13.93 -26.58
CA LEU A 222 -11.13 14.83 -27.47
C LEU A 222 -11.50 14.14 -28.79
N LEU A 223 -12.54 14.65 -29.45
CA LEU A 223 -12.87 14.20 -30.80
C LEU A 223 -11.74 14.53 -31.78
N SER A 224 -11.48 13.60 -32.72
CA SER A 224 -10.37 13.69 -33.68
C SER A 224 -10.31 15.02 -34.43
N HIS A 225 -11.46 15.57 -34.84
CA HIS A 225 -11.50 16.85 -35.56
C HIS A 225 -10.93 18.04 -34.75
N TYR A 226 -11.17 18.10 -33.43
CA TYR A 226 -10.56 19.11 -32.58
C TYR A 226 -9.05 18.91 -32.46
N VAL A 227 -8.60 17.66 -32.38
CA VAL A 227 -7.16 17.34 -32.32
C VAL A 227 -6.46 17.81 -33.60
N THR A 228 -7.06 17.59 -34.78
CA THR A 228 -6.53 18.07 -36.05
C THR A 228 -6.44 19.60 -36.08
N SER A 229 -7.50 20.31 -35.64
CA SER A 229 -7.50 21.78 -35.58
C SER A 229 -6.42 22.33 -34.64
N LEU A 230 -6.17 21.69 -33.50
CA LEU A 230 -5.14 22.09 -32.55
C LEU A 230 -3.72 21.90 -33.10
N VAL A 231 -3.47 20.83 -33.86
CA VAL A 231 -2.18 20.61 -34.53
C VAL A 231 -1.93 21.67 -35.60
N LEU A 232 -2.94 22.01 -36.40
CA LEU A 232 -2.86 23.03 -37.43
C LEU A 232 -2.67 24.45 -36.86
N ALA A 233 -3.29 24.74 -35.71
CA ALA A 233 -3.07 26.01 -35.01
C ALA A 233 -1.62 26.15 -34.53
N LYS A 234 -1.02 25.07 -34.00
CA LYS A 234 0.37 25.05 -33.54
C LYS A 234 1.38 25.27 -34.67
N SER A 235 1.08 24.83 -35.90
CA SER A 235 1.96 25.05 -37.06
C SER A 235 1.90 26.48 -37.59
N ARG A 236 0.74 27.15 -37.54
CA ARG A 236 0.57 28.53 -38.04
C ARG A 236 1.30 29.57 -37.21
N VAL A 237 1.29 29.43 -35.88
CA VAL A 237 2.00 30.35 -34.97
C VAL A 237 3.52 30.36 -35.20
N LYS A 238 4.09 29.29 -35.78
CA LYS A 238 5.51 29.24 -36.14
C LYS A 238 5.83 29.90 -37.47
N THR A 239 4.83 30.17 -38.32
CA THR A 239 5.04 30.74 -39.67
C THR A 239 4.94 32.27 -39.68
N ASP A 240 4.36 32.87 -38.64
CA ASP A 240 4.16 34.32 -38.51
C ASP A 240 5.29 35.03 -37.72
N ILE A 241 6.42 34.35 -37.51
CA ILE A 241 7.65 34.91 -36.94
C ILE A 241 8.76 34.81 -38.00
N VAL A 242 8.63 35.58 -39.08
CA VAL A 242 9.70 35.93 -40.02
C VAL A 242 9.49 37.37 -40.45
#